data_AF-A0A7V1I379-F1
#
_entry.id   AF-A0A7V1I379-F1
#
_cell.length_a   1.000
_cell.length_b   1.000
_cell.length_c   1.000
_cell.angle_alpha   90.00
_cell.angle_beta   90.00
_cell.angle_gamma   90.00
#
_symmetry.space_group_name_H-M   'P 1'
#
loop_
_entity.id
_entity.type
_entity.pdbx_description
1 polymer ?
#
loop_
_entity_poly.entity_id
_entity_poly.type
_entity_poly.pdbx_seq_one_letter_code
_entity_poly.pdbx_strand_id
1 'polypeptide(L)'
;MYKSALRDYTRKRIEQIEKSDILVGIPCYNSEKTIAHVIETVSEGLHKHFNHMRNVVFIADGGSTDDTREVVKDVQLKPWQEKIVSIYRGPAGKGSALRSIFEAAVWLDVKACAVVDADIRSITSNWIKSLIEPVLENGYQFVAPVYIRHKYDGTITNNIVYYLI
;
A
#
# COMPACT_ATOMS: atom_id res chain seq x y z
N MET A 1 -0.40 -17.67 17.58
CA MET A 1 -0.13 -16.40 16.87
C MET A 1 0.95 -16.66 15.82
N TYR A 2 0.82 -16.18 14.58
CA TYR A 2 1.85 -16.38 13.55
C TYR A 2 3.00 -15.39 13.77
N LYS A 3 4.26 -15.84 13.56
CA LYS A 3 5.45 -15.00 13.79
C LYS A 3 5.57 -13.85 12.79
N SER A 4 5.10 -14.05 11.56
CA SER A 4 5.29 -13.12 10.44
C SER A 4 4.16 -13.21 9.42
N ALA A 5 3.73 -12.04 8.94
CA ALA A 5 2.68 -11.91 7.93
C ALA A 5 3.19 -12.18 6.51
N LEU A 6 4.51 -12.25 6.33
CA LEU A 6 5.16 -12.53 5.05
C LEU A 6 5.30 -14.04 4.82
N ARG A 7 4.98 -14.49 3.60
CA ARG A 7 5.29 -15.86 3.15
C ARG A 7 6.74 -15.96 2.68
N ASP A 8 7.26 -17.19 2.64
CA ASP A 8 8.68 -17.42 2.33
C ASP A 8 9.10 -16.89 0.95
N TYR A 9 8.24 -17.02 -0.07
CA TYR A 9 8.54 -16.46 -1.40
C TYR A 9 8.58 -14.92 -1.38
N THR A 10 7.77 -14.29 -0.52
CA THR A 10 7.76 -12.83 -0.37
C THR A 10 9.01 -12.36 0.34
N ARG A 11 9.45 -13.08 1.39
CA ARG A 11 10.72 -12.78 2.05
C ARG A 11 11.90 -12.91 1.10
N LYS A 12 11.97 -13.98 0.32
CA LYS A 12 13.00 -14.15 -0.72
C LYS A 12 13.00 -12.98 -1.71
N ARG A 13 11.82 -12.49 -2.12
CA ARG A 13 11.74 -11.33 -3.01
C ARG A 13 12.22 -10.05 -2.33
N ILE A 14 11.87 -9.83 -1.07
CA ILE A 14 12.35 -8.69 -0.28
C ILE A 14 13.88 -8.74 -0.11
N GLU A 15 14.43 -9.92 0.22
CA GLU A 15 15.88 -10.15 0.32
C GLU A 15 16.61 -9.85 -1.00
N GLN A 16 16.02 -10.16 -2.16
CA GLN A 16 16.58 -9.82 -3.47
C GLN A 16 16.57 -8.32 -3.77
N ILE A 17 15.60 -7.58 -3.26
CA ILE A 17 15.51 -6.12 -3.43
C ILE A 17 16.50 -5.42 -2.49
N GLU A 18 16.83 -6.05 -1.37
CA GLU A 18 17.76 -5.63 -0.32
C GLU A 18 17.32 -4.36 0.43
N LYS A 19 17.06 -3.27 -0.29
CA LYS A 19 16.71 -1.96 0.27
C LYS A 19 15.88 -1.12 -0.70
N SER A 20 14.92 -0.38 -0.16
CA SER A 20 14.13 0.61 -0.88
C SER A 20 14.06 1.93 -0.10
N ASP A 21 13.92 3.07 -0.77
CA ASP A 21 13.69 4.35 -0.09
C ASP A 21 12.22 4.52 0.29
N ILE A 22 11.32 4.11 -0.62
CA ILE A 22 9.87 4.24 -0.48
C ILE A 22 9.21 2.89 -0.68
N LEU A 23 8.20 2.60 0.13
CA LEU A 23 7.24 1.52 -0.12
C LEU A 23 5.81 2.05 -0.13
N VAL A 24 5.05 1.72 -1.18
CA VAL A 24 3.61 1.95 -1.23
C VAL A 24 2.90 0.60 -1.15
N GLY A 25 2.20 0.37 -0.04
CA GLY A 25 1.41 -0.82 0.21
C GLY A 25 -0.03 -0.67 -0.29
N ILE A 26 -0.54 -1.72 -0.93
CA ILE A 26 -1.92 -1.79 -1.44
C ILE A 26 -2.57 -3.06 -0.91
N PRO A 27 -3.33 -3.00 0.21
CA PRO A 27 -4.13 -4.12 0.67
C PRO A 27 -5.29 -4.35 -0.29
N CYS A 28 -5.48 -5.60 -0.74
CA CYS A 28 -6.57 -5.96 -1.63
C CYS A 28 -7.24 -7.29 -1.21
N TYR A 29 -8.51 -7.40 -1.56
CA TYR A 29 -9.30 -8.63 -1.48
C TYR A 29 -10.50 -8.49 -2.41
N ASN A 30 -10.57 -9.35 -3.42
CA ASN A 30 -11.59 -9.33 -4.47
C ASN A 30 -11.80 -7.92 -5.09
N SER A 31 -10.72 -7.34 -5.61
CA SER A 31 -10.62 -5.96 -6.09
C SER A 31 -10.28 -5.88 -7.60
N GLU A 32 -10.62 -6.90 -8.39
CA GLU A 32 -10.27 -7.02 -9.82
C GLU A 32 -10.63 -5.78 -10.66
N LYS A 33 -11.73 -5.09 -10.31
CA LYS A 33 -12.29 -3.97 -11.07
C LYS A 33 -11.57 -2.64 -10.86
N THR A 34 -10.78 -2.51 -9.80
CA THR A 34 -10.21 -1.22 -9.37
C THR A 34 -8.71 -1.28 -9.15
N ILE A 35 -8.16 -2.44 -8.80
CA ILE A 35 -6.76 -2.59 -8.40
C ILE A 35 -5.77 -2.12 -9.48
N ALA A 36 -6.07 -2.36 -10.77
CA ALA A 36 -5.20 -1.93 -11.87
C ALA A 36 -5.02 -0.41 -11.88
N HIS A 37 -6.14 0.33 -11.85
CA HIS A 37 -6.13 1.78 -11.84
C HIS A 37 -5.37 2.35 -10.63
N VAL A 38 -5.52 1.74 -9.45
CA VAL A 38 -4.80 2.14 -8.24
C VAL A 38 -3.30 1.93 -8.40
N ILE A 39 -2.86 0.76 -8.87
CA ILE A 39 -1.44 0.45 -9.08
C ILE A 39 -0.83 1.41 -10.12
N GLU A 40 -1.51 1.62 -11.24
CA GLU A 40 -1.05 2.53 -12.30
C GLU A 40 -0.90 3.96 -11.77
N THR A 41 -1.87 4.44 -10.99
CA THR A 41 -1.84 5.79 -10.42
C THR A 41 -0.74 5.95 -9.37
N VAL A 42 -0.54 4.94 -8.52
CA VAL A 42 0.58 4.88 -7.57
C VAL A 42 1.91 4.93 -8.31
N SER A 43 2.05 4.09 -9.34
CA SER A 43 3.25 3.99 -10.15
C SER A 43 3.58 5.31 -10.86
N GLU A 44 2.57 5.98 -11.43
CA GLU A 44 2.70 7.31 -12.03
C GLU A 44 3.12 8.36 -10.99
N GLY A 45 2.51 8.37 -9.80
CA GLY A 45 2.89 9.29 -8.73
C GLY A 45 4.33 9.11 -8.25
N LEU A 46 4.76 7.86 -8.05
CA LEU A 46 6.14 7.53 -7.71
C LEU A 46 7.11 7.95 -8.82
N HIS A 47 6.77 7.71 -10.09
CA HIS A 47 7.64 8.10 -11.20
C HIS A 47 7.73 9.62 -11.38
N LYS A 48 6.61 10.33 -11.21
CA LYS A 48 6.55 11.78 -11.40
C LYS A 48 7.30 12.55 -10.31
N HIS A 49 7.26 12.06 -9.08
CA HIS A 49 7.77 12.81 -7.92
C HIS A 49 9.03 12.21 -7.29
N PHE A 50 9.25 10.90 -7.46
CA PHE A 50 10.24 10.13 -6.71
C PHE A 50 11.05 9.15 -7.60
N ASN A 51 11.19 9.42 -8.91
CA ASN A 51 11.95 8.57 -9.84
C ASN A 51 13.46 8.49 -9.56
N HIS A 52 13.99 9.39 -8.74
CA HIS A 52 15.39 9.43 -8.31
C HIS A 52 15.63 8.57 -7.06
N MET A 53 14.57 7.97 -6.50
CA MET A 53 14.60 7.09 -5.32
C MET A 53 14.22 5.66 -5.70
N ARG A 54 14.66 4.69 -4.89
CA ARG A 54 14.25 3.29 -5.02
C ARG A 54 12.83 3.13 -4.49
N ASN A 55 11.94 2.61 -5.32
CA ASN A 55 10.52 2.51 -5.01
C ASN A 55 10.03 1.07 -5.11
N VAL A 56 9.25 0.64 -4.11
CA VAL A 56 8.56 -0.66 -4.11
C VAL A 56 7.05 -0.42 -4.04
N VAL A 57 6.30 -1.06 -4.94
CA VAL A 57 4.84 -1.19 -4.85
C VAL A 57 4.53 -2.60 -4.34
N PHE A 58 3.96 -2.69 -3.14
CA PHE A 58 3.67 -3.94 -2.45
C PHE A 58 2.16 -4.21 -2.43
N ILE A 59 1.71 -5.24 -3.14
CA ILE A 59 0.33 -5.68 -3.17
C ILE A 59 0.15 -6.79 -2.13
N ALA A 60 -0.66 -6.51 -1.10
CA ALA A 60 -0.98 -7.44 -0.01
C ALA A 60 -2.38 -8.04 -0.19
N ASP A 61 -2.43 -9.19 -0.84
CA ASP A 61 -3.67 -9.89 -1.17
C ASP A 61 -4.18 -10.76 -0.01
N GLY A 62 -5.48 -10.66 0.27
CA GLY A 62 -6.19 -11.44 1.28
C GLY A 62 -6.57 -12.87 0.88
N GLY A 63 -5.98 -13.38 -0.20
CA GLY A 63 -6.39 -14.66 -0.79
C GLY A 63 -7.62 -14.49 -1.66
N SER A 64 -7.56 -13.52 -2.59
CA SER A 64 -8.67 -13.24 -3.52
C SER A 64 -9.03 -14.48 -4.34
N THR A 65 -10.33 -14.67 -4.52
CA THR A 65 -10.94 -15.78 -5.28
C THR A 65 -11.39 -15.36 -6.68
N ASP A 66 -11.30 -14.07 -6.99
CA ASP A 66 -11.53 -13.48 -8.30
C ASP A 66 -10.20 -13.28 -9.07
N ASP A 67 -10.25 -12.54 -10.19
CA ASP A 67 -9.09 -12.33 -11.06
C ASP A 67 -8.11 -11.24 -10.56
N THR A 68 -8.28 -10.73 -9.32
CA THR A 68 -7.43 -9.65 -8.75
C THR A 68 -5.95 -9.93 -8.94
N ARG A 69 -5.49 -11.17 -8.69
CA ARG A 69 -4.06 -11.51 -8.77
C ARG A 69 -3.55 -11.56 -10.21
N GLU A 70 -4.36 -11.93 -11.18
CA GLU A 70 -3.97 -11.92 -12.60
C GLU A 70 -3.90 -10.48 -13.10
N VAL A 71 -4.92 -9.66 -12.79
CA VAL A 71 -4.91 -8.22 -13.09
C VAL A 71 -3.66 -7.54 -12.52
N VAL A 72 -3.31 -7.80 -11.26
CA VAL A 72 -2.11 -7.24 -10.62
C VAL A 72 -0.83 -7.66 -11.33
N LYS A 73 -0.72 -8.91 -11.81
CA LYS A 73 0.47 -9.39 -12.52
C LYS A 73 0.65 -8.67 -13.86
N ASP A 74 -0.44 -8.45 -14.60
CA ASP A 74 -0.42 -7.86 -15.94
C ASP A 74 -0.06 -6.37 -15.94
N VAL A 75 -0.45 -5.64 -14.89
CA VAL A 75 -0.13 -4.21 -14.75
C VAL A 75 1.38 -3.98 -14.72
N GLN A 76 1.88 -3.22 -15.69
CA GLN A 76 3.29 -2.82 -15.74
C GLN A 76 3.51 -1.54 -14.94
N LEU A 77 4.54 -1.54 -14.08
CA LEU A 77 4.96 -0.33 -13.41
C LEU A 77 5.80 0.55 -14.35
N LYS A 78 5.90 1.83 -14.02
CA LYS A 78 6.88 2.75 -14.62
C LYS A 78 8.32 2.29 -14.33
N PRO A 79 9.31 2.73 -15.12
CA PRO A 79 10.70 2.32 -14.95
C PRO A 79 11.25 2.55 -13.54
N TRP A 80 12.21 1.70 -13.14
CA TRP A 80 12.95 1.80 -11.87
C TRP A 80 12.09 1.60 -10.62
N GLN A 81 11.00 0.84 -10.75
CA GLN A 81 10.12 0.47 -9.65
C GLN A 81 10.04 -1.05 -9.51
N GLU A 82 9.99 -1.52 -8.28
CA GLU A 82 9.86 -2.93 -7.95
C GLU A 82 8.41 -3.28 -7.59
N LYS A 83 7.90 -4.39 -8.13
CA LYS A 83 6.56 -4.91 -7.81
C LYS A 83 6.65 -6.17 -6.96
N ILE A 84 6.00 -6.16 -5.80
CA ILE A 84 5.86 -7.35 -4.95
C ILE A 84 4.37 -7.68 -4.86
N VAL A 85 4.01 -8.92 -5.18
CA VAL A 85 2.64 -9.44 -5.02
C VAL A 85 2.70 -10.55 -4.00
N SER A 86 1.96 -10.42 -2.90
CA SER A 86 2.00 -11.39 -1.80
C SER A 86 0.62 -11.66 -1.25
N ILE A 87 0.31 -12.93 -1.07
CA ILE A 87 -0.79 -13.39 -0.23
C ILE A 87 -0.29 -13.40 1.20
N TYR A 88 -0.79 -12.50 2.04
CA TYR A 88 -0.32 -12.39 3.43
C TYR A 88 -0.71 -13.61 4.27
N ARG A 89 -0.03 -13.79 5.40
CA ARG A 89 -0.34 -14.78 6.43
C ARG A 89 -1.01 -14.10 7.62
N GLY A 90 -2.12 -14.67 8.09
CA GLY A 90 -2.82 -14.20 9.29
C GLY A 90 -4.34 -14.37 9.19
N PRO A 91 -5.09 -13.94 10.21
CA PRO A 91 -6.55 -13.81 10.13
C PRO A 91 -6.96 -12.98 8.92
N ALA A 92 -8.11 -13.31 8.33
CA ALA A 92 -8.68 -12.51 7.26
C ALA A 92 -8.98 -11.08 7.76
N GLY A 93 -8.56 -10.08 6.99
CA GLY A 93 -8.87 -8.68 7.27
C GLY A 93 -7.70 -7.73 6.99
N LYS A 94 -8.04 -6.43 6.88
CA LYS A 94 -7.07 -5.37 6.54
C LYS A 94 -5.90 -5.28 7.53
N GLY A 95 -6.11 -5.60 8.80
CA GLY A 95 -5.03 -5.59 9.81
C GLY A 95 -3.87 -6.53 9.48
N SER A 96 -4.15 -7.74 8.97
CA SER A 96 -3.10 -8.68 8.55
C SER A 96 -2.37 -8.20 7.29
N ALA A 97 -3.10 -7.56 6.37
CA ALA A 97 -2.52 -6.95 5.19
C ALA A 97 -1.56 -5.80 5.56
N LEU A 98 -2.01 -4.89 6.43
CA LEU A 98 -1.18 -3.81 6.98
C LEU A 98 0.07 -4.36 7.68
N ARG A 99 -0.09 -5.40 8.50
CA ARG A 99 1.05 -6.05 9.15
C ARG A 99 2.06 -6.59 8.13
N SER A 100 1.62 -7.18 7.03
CA SER A 100 2.53 -7.66 5.97
C SER A 100 3.27 -6.52 5.28
N ILE A 101 2.57 -5.41 5.00
CA ILE A 101 3.15 -4.22 4.39
C ILE A 101 4.20 -3.60 5.31
N PHE A 102 3.87 -3.38 6.58
CA PHE A 102 4.80 -2.78 7.54
C PHE A 102 5.97 -3.71 7.87
N GLU A 103 5.75 -5.01 7.93
CA GLU A 103 6.85 -5.96 8.07
C GLU A 103 7.81 -5.85 6.87
N ALA A 104 7.30 -5.81 5.63
CA ALA A 104 8.12 -5.59 4.44
C ALA A 104 8.85 -4.25 4.45
N ALA A 105 8.19 -3.18 4.89
CA ALA A 105 8.79 -1.85 5.02
C ALA A 105 9.98 -1.85 5.99
N VAL A 106 9.86 -2.56 7.13
CA VAL A 106 10.96 -2.72 8.10
C VAL A 106 12.11 -3.53 7.49
N TRP A 107 11.82 -4.64 6.82
CA TRP A 107 12.87 -5.47 6.18
C TRP A 107 13.62 -4.73 5.07
N LEU A 108 12.93 -3.87 4.32
CA LEU A 108 13.52 -3.06 3.24
C LEU A 108 14.19 -1.77 3.72
N ASP A 109 14.18 -1.49 5.03
CA ASP A 109 14.75 -0.29 5.65
C ASP A 109 14.28 1.01 4.94
N VAL A 110 12.97 1.11 4.72
CA VAL A 110 12.39 2.24 3.98
C VAL A 110 12.37 3.53 4.81
N LYS A 111 12.55 4.66 4.12
CA LYS A 111 12.46 5.99 4.72
C LYS A 111 11.01 6.46 4.86
N ALA A 112 10.14 6.06 3.93
CA ALA A 112 8.71 6.33 3.99
C ALA A 112 7.88 5.13 3.52
N CYS A 113 6.78 4.89 4.22
CA CYS A 113 5.78 3.89 3.86
C CYS A 113 4.42 4.55 3.75
N ALA A 114 3.79 4.44 2.59
CA ALA A 114 2.39 4.86 2.38
C ALA A 114 1.50 3.63 2.17
N VAL A 115 0.23 3.75 2.54
CA VAL A 115 -0.77 2.71 2.26
C VAL A 115 -1.97 3.35 1.57
N VAL A 116 -2.41 2.77 0.46
CA VAL A 116 -3.61 3.19 -0.26
C VAL A 116 -4.52 1.99 -0.50
N ASP A 117 -5.83 2.16 -0.32
CA ASP A 117 -6.78 1.07 -0.52
C ASP A 117 -6.97 0.74 -2.02
N ALA A 118 -7.18 -0.55 -2.31
CA ALA A 118 -7.34 -1.09 -3.66
C ALA A 118 -8.66 -0.71 -4.37
N ASP A 119 -9.63 -0.17 -3.65
CA ASP A 119 -10.99 0.13 -4.14
C ASP A 119 -11.24 1.64 -4.33
N ILE A 120 -10.21 2.48 -4.17
CA ILE A 120 -10.31 3.93 -4.35
C ILE A 120 -10.39 4.28 -5.84
N ARG A 121 -11.50 4.89 -6.26
CA ARG A 121 -11.72 5.34 -7.64
C ARG A 121 -11.22 6.75 -7.94
N SER A 122 -11.08 7.59 -6.91
CA SER A 122 -10.72 9.01 -7.03
C SER A 122 -9.24 9.27 -6.74
N ILE A 123 -8.41 8.23 -6.70
CA ILE A 123 -6.99 8.37 -6.42
C ILE A 123 -6.35 9.21 -7.52
N THR A 124 -5.41 10.07 -7.14
CA THR A 124 -4.61 10.86 -8.10
C THR A 124 -3.14 10.69 -7.79
N SER A 125 -2.28 10.82 -8.81
CA SER A 125 -0.83 10.70 -8.63
C SER A 125 -0.25 11.73 -7.65
N ASN A 126 -0.88 12.90 -7.54
CA ASN A 126 -0.50 13.93 -6.56
C ASN A 126 -0.71 13.48 -5.11
N TRP A 127 -1.63 12.54 -4.83
CA TRP A 127 -1.81 12.01 -3.47
C TRP A 127 -0.57 11.28 -2.97
N ILE A 128 0.15 10.60 -3.88
CA ILE A 128 1.39 9.90 -3.55
C ILE A 128 2.44 10.90 -3.03
N LYS A 129 2.55 12.06 -3.68
CA LYS A 129 3.40 13.16 -3.21
C LYS A 129 2.96 13.64 -1.82
N SER A 130 1.68 13.98 -1.66
CA SER A 130 1.14 14.51 -0.39
C SER A 130 1.27 13.55 0.80
N LEU A 131 1.26 12.23 0.56
CA LEU A 131 1.42 11.23 1.62
C LEU A 131 2.88 11.01 2.01
N ILE A 132 3.80 11.09 1.05
CA ILE A 132 5.21 10.68 1.24
C ILE A 132 6.13 11.88 1.55
N GLU A 133 5.98 13.00 0.84
CA GLU A 133 6.86 14.17 0.97
C GLU A 133 6.96 14.70 2.41
N PRO A 134 5.87 14.83 3.19
CA PRO A 134 5.99 15.34 4.56
C PRO A 134 6.83 14.42 5.46
N VAL A 135 6.78 13.10 5.23
CA VAL A 135 7.58 12.14 5.99
C VAL A 135 9.05 12.20 5.60
N LEU A 136 9.33 12.29 4.30
CA LEU A 136 10.70 12.29 3.78
C LEU A 136 11.45 13.60 4.00
N GLU A 137 10.79 14.74 3.78
CA GLU A 137 11.45 16.04 3.67
C GLU A 137 11.18 16.96 4.86
N ASN A 138 10.02 16.82 5.51
CA ASN A 138 9.58 17.72 6.57
C ASN A 138 9.68 17.12 7.99
N GLY A 139 10.14 15.88 8.12
CA GLY A 139 10.37 15.22 9.40
C GLY A 139 9.09 14.78 10.14
N TYR A 140 7.95 14.70 9.46
CA TYR A 140 6.73 14.17 10.06
C TYR A 140 6.83 12.65 10.23
N GLN A 141 6.32 12.14 11.35
CA GLN A 141 6.30 10.70 11.62
C GLN A 141 5.04 10.00 11.11
N PHE A 142 3.98 10.77 10.84
CA PHE A 142 2.69 10.23 10.40
C PHE A 142 1.92 11.28 9.60
N VAL A 143 1.30 10.82 8.51
CA VAL A 143 0.42 11.62 7.65
C VAL A 143 -0.88 10.86 7.48
N ALA A 144 -2.00 11.54 7.70
CA ALA A 144 -3.33 11.01 7.41
C ALA A 144 -4.09 11.98 6.49
N PRO A 145 -4.74 11.46 5.43
CA PRO A 145 -5.54 12.31 4.55
C PRO A 145 -6.84 12.77 5.24
N VAL A 146 -7.23 14.02 4.97
CA VAL A 146 -8.54 14.56 5.36
C VAL A 146 -9.45 14.53 4.13
N TYR A 147 -10.53 13.75 4.23
CA TYR A 147 -11.52 13.64 3.17
C TYR A 147 -12.75 14.49 3.49
N ILE A 148 -13.27 15.20 2.49
CA ILE A 148 -14.60 15.80 2.58
C ILE A 148 -15.60 14.65 2.54
N ARG A 149 -16.34 14.47 3.63
CA ARG A 149 -17.37 13.44 3.75
C ARG A 149 -18.75 14.08 3.67
N HIS A 150 -19.70 13.36 3.06
CA HIS A 150 -21.09 13.75 3.18
C HIS A 150 -21.56 13.58 4.64
N LYS A 151 -22.54 14.36 5.09
CA LYS A 151 -23.01 14.38 6.49
C LYS A 151 -23.50 13.03 7.06
N TYR A 152 -23.79 12.06 6.19
CA TYR A 152 -24.22 10.71 6.57
C TYR A 152 -23.14 9.64 6.38
N ASP A 153 -21.94 10.01 5.92
CA ASP A 153 -20.81 9.09 5.77
C ASP A 153 -19.95 9.07 7.03
N GLY A 154 -19.27 7.95 7.26
CA GLY A 154 -18.39 7.78 8.42
C GLY A 154 -19.14 7.59 9.73
N THR A 155 -20.36 7.03 9.70
CA THR A 155 -21.18 6.80 10.90
C THR A 155 -20.44 6.01 11.99
N ILE A 156 -19.66 4.99 11.64
CA ILE A 156 -18.81 4.26 12.59
C ILE A 156 -17.74 5.18 13.18
N THR A 157 -17.05 5.99 12.35
CA THR A 157 -16.05 6.95 12.83
C THR A 157 -16.67 7.97 13.79
N ASN A 158 -17.80 8.58 13.41
CA ASN A 158 -18.41 9.69 14.13
C ASN A 158 -19.15 9.26 15.40
N ASN A 159 -19.79 8.09 15.39
CA ASN A 159 -20.65 7.65 16.49
C ASN A 159 -20.03 6.59 17.39
N ILE A 160 -18.96 5.92 16.95
CA ILE A 160 -18.28 4.89 17.73
C ILE A 160 -16.85 5.33 18.01
N VAL A 161 -16.02 5.42 16.97
CA VAL A 161 -14.56 5.59 17.14
C VAL A 161 -14.22 6.93 17.80
N TYR A 162 -14.87 8.02 17.41
CA TYR A 162 -14.61 9.36 17.96
C TYR A 162 -14.75 9.42 19.49
N TYR A 163 -15.67 8.65 20.07
CA TYR A 163 -15.89 8.61 21.52
C TYR A 163 -14.97 7.63 22.27
N LEU A 164 -14.15 6.86 21.55
CA LEU A 164 -13.21 5.90 22.13
C LEU A 164 -11.79 6.48 22.29
N ILE A 165 -11.58 7.72 21.86
CA ILE A 165 -10.32 8.49 21.96
C ILE A 165 -10.48 9.54 23.06
#